data_AF-A0A955PZI9-F1
#
_entry.id   AF-A0A955PZI9-F1
#
_cell.length_a   1.000
_cell.length_b   1.000
_cell.length_c   1.000
_cell.angle_alpha   90.00
_cell.angle_beta   90.00
_cell.angle_gamma   90.00
#
_symmetry.space_group_name_H-M   'P 1'
#
loop_
_entity.id
_entity.type
_entity.pdbx_description
1 polymer ?
#
loop_
_entity_poly.entity_id
_entity_poly.type
_entity_poly.pdbx_seq_one_letter_code
_entity_poly.pdbx_strand_id
1 'polypeptide(L)'
;QMDRPRKKLSAKAMQRFMEYSWPGNIRQLENEIKRLMVMVRGTTIHEEALEEGIRCPVQTTGGTLDPKGRSLHQAVDELEQRMIKETLLACRFNQVQTAKRLGLSRQGLIKKIKRHNIQVDHLRDEVYESP
;
A
#
# COMPACT_ATOMS: atom_id res chain seq x y z
N GLN A 1 -0.60 -15.25 27.93
CA GLN A 1 -1.34 -15.13 26.65
C GLN A 1 -2.68 -14.50 27.00
N MET A 2 -2.87 -13.20 26.71
CA MET A 2 -4.05 -12.44 27.15
C MET A 2 -5.18 -12.60 26.12
N ASP A 3 -6.32 -13.12 26.59
CA ASP A 3 -7.56 -13.30 25.85
C ASP A 3 -8.12 -11.92 25.46
N ARG A 4 -7.77 -11.44 24.25
CA ARG A 4 -8.30 -10.17 23.74
C ARG A 4 -9.70 -10.43 23.20
N PRO A 5 -10.73 -9.69 23.66
CA PRO A 5 -12.10 -9.91 23.21
C PRO A 5 -12.17 -9.80 21.69
N ARG A 6 -12.82 -10.78 21.05
CA ARG A 6 -12.99 -10.81 19.59
C ARG A 6 -13.75 -9.58 19.15
N LYS A 7 -13.05 -8.66 18.48
CA LYS A 7 -13.66 -7.49 17.88
C LYS A 7 -14.23 -7.85 16.51
N LYS A 8 -15.42 -7.32 16.22
CA LYS A 8 -16.11 -7.47 14.94
C LYS A 8 -16.02 -6.17 14.15
N LEU A 9 -15.78 -6.27 12.85
CA LEU A 9 -15.93 -5.14 11.95
C LEU A 9 -17.42 -4.96 11.64
N SER A 10 -17.89 -3.72 11.62
CA SER A 10 -19.19 -3.41 11.02
C SER A 10 -19.16 -3.72 9.51
N ALA A 11 -20.34 -3.95 8.91
CA ALA A 11 -20.43 -4.28 7.48
C ALA A 11 -19.79 -3.18 6.60
N LYS A 12 -20.01 -1.91 6.94
CA LYS A 12 -19.42 -0.78 6.25
C LYS A 12 -17.90 -0.67 6.46
N ALA A 13 -17.40 -0.91 7.68
CA ALA A 13 -15.95 -0.95 7.90
C ALA A 13 -15.29 -2.08 7.10
N MET A 14 -15.95 -3.24 6.99
CA MET A 14 -15.49 -4.34 6.14
C MET A 14 -15.50 -3.94 4.66
N GLN A 15 -16.55 -3.28 4.20
CA GLN A 15 -16.63 -2.75 2.83
C GLN A 15 -15.46 -1.81 2.53
N ARG A 16 -15.15 -0.87 3.43
CA ARG A 16 -13.97 0.01 3.28
C ARG A 16 -12.66 -0.76 3.24
N PHE A 17 -12.52 -1.80 4.06
CA PHE A 17 -11.34 -2.68 4.03
C PHE A 17 -11.17 -3.40 2.70
N MET A 18 -12.28 -3.78 2.05
CA MET A 18 -12.25 -4.46 0.75
C MET A 18 -12.04 -3.47 -0.42
N GLU A 19 -12.58 -2.26 -0.32
CA GLU A 19 -12.45 -1.21 -1.35
C GLU A 19 -11.08 -0.52 -1.32
N TYR A 20 -10.43 -0.45 -0.15
CA TYR A 20 -9.15 0.22 -0.01
C TYR A 20 -8.03 -0.57 -0.66
N SER A 21 -7.33 0.05 -1.61
CA SER A 21 -6.21 -0.55 -2.34
C SER A 21 -4.94 -0.53 -1.49
N TRP A 22 -4.92 -1.26 -0.36
CA TRP A 22 -3.85 -1.33 0.65
C TRP A 22 -2.43 -1.13 0.08
N PRO A 23 -1.93 0.12 0.02
CA PRO A 23 -0.73 0.47 -0.74
C PRO A 23 0.53 0.19 0.07
N GLY A 24 0.76 -1.10 0.33
CA GLY A 24 1.79 -1.59 1.26
C GLY A 24 1.51 -2.98 1.82
N ASN A 25 0.62 -3.77 1.18
CA ASN A 25 0.39 -5.19 1.47
C ASN A 25 -0.28 -5.47 2.84
N ILE A 26 -0.31 -6.77 3.21
CA ILE A 26 -0.75 -7.32 4.50
C ILE A 26 -0.14 -6.58 5.70
N ARG A 27 1.04 -5.93 5.57
CA ARG A 27 1.64 -5.17 6.68
C ARG A 27 0.87 -3.91 7.03
N GLN A 28 0.36 -3.18 6.05
CA GLN A 28 -0.48 -2.02 6.33
C GLN A 28 -1.82 -2.46 6.90
N LEU A 29 -2.41 -3.52 6.35
CA LEU A 29 -3.61 -4.15 6.93
C LEU A 29 -3.38 -4.57 8.38
N GLU A 30 -2.26 -5.23 8.67
CA GLU A 30 -1.89 -5.62 10.04
C GLU A 30 -1.70 -4.42 10.95
N ASN A 31 -1.03 -3.36 10.48
CA ASN A 31 -0.80 -2.15 11.27
C ASN A 31 -2.12 -1.45 11.58
N GLU A 32 -3.01 -1.34 10.61
CA GLU A 32 -4.37 -0.82 10.77
C GLU A 32 -5.14 -1.66 11.81
N ILE A 33 -5.18 -2.98 11.64
CA ILE A 33 -5.86 -3.89 12.57
C ILE A 33 -5.25 -3.78 13.98
N LYS A 34 -3.91 -3.70 14.11
CA LYS A 34 -3.23 -3.49 15.39
C LYS A 34 -3.62 -2.15 16.01
N ARG A 35 -3.69 -1.06 15.23
CA ARG A 35 -4.14 0.26 15.71
C ARG A 35 -5.58 0.18 16.20
N LEU A 36 -6.48 -0.41 15.42
CA LEU A 36 -7.91 -0.55 15.77
C LEU A 36 -8.12 -1.43 17.01
N MET A 37 -7.30 -2.48 17.17
CA MET A 37 -7.31 -3.32 18.38
C MET A 37 -6.93 -2.54 19.65
N VAL A 38 -6.10 -1.49 19.54
CA VAL A 38 -5.71 -0.64 20.67
C VAL A 38 -6.69 0.52 20.87
N MET A 39 -7.13 1.14 19.78
CA MET A 39 -7.87 2.41 19.80
C MET A 39 -9.35 2.23 20.11
N VAL A 40 -9.98 1.17 19.57
CA VAL A 40 -11.41 0.92 19.78
C VAL A 40 -11.59 0.23 21.13
N ARG A 41 -12.30 0.82 22.09
CA ARG A 41 -12.55 0.16 23.38
C ARG A 41 -13.71 -0.83 23.34
N GLY A 42 -14.60 -0.68 22.35
CA GLY A 42 -15.75 -1.57 22.13
C GLY A 42 -15.43 -2.87 21.38
N THR A 43 -16.43 -3.73 21.30
CA THR A 43 -16.38 -5.00 20.55
C THR A 43 -16.64 -4.81 19.06
N THR A 44 -17.19 -3.67 18.64
CA THR A 44 -17.49 -3.38 17.23
C THR A 44 -16.62 -2.23 16.73
N ILE A 45 -15.95 -2.45 15.59
CA ILE A 45 -15.16 -1.46 14.88
C ILE A 45 -16.03 -0.89 13.76
N HIS A 46 -16.40 0.39 13.88
CA HIS A 46 -17.17 1.11 12.87
C HIS A 46 -16.26 1.87 11.89
N GLU A 47 -16.79 2.32 10.75
CA GLU A 47 -15.98 3.05 9.76
C GLU A 47 -15.32 4.31 10.34
N GLU A 48 -15.92 4.92 11.35
CA GLU A 48 -15.44 6.13 12.02
C GLU A 48 -14.23 5.88 12.93
N ALA A 49 -13.75 4.65 13.03
CA ALA A 49 -12.48 4.32 13.69
C ALA A 49 -11.31 4.14 12.69
N LEU A 50 -11.62 3.99 11.40
CA LEU A 50 -10.63 3.73 10.36
C LEU A 50 -9.82 4.99 10.04
N GLU A 51 -8.67 4.86 9.39
CA GLU A 51 -7.96 6.02 8.86
C GLU A 51 -8.78 6.74 7.78
N GLU A 52 -8.62 8.07 7.68
CA GLU A 52 -9.44 8.91 6.80
C GLU A 52 -9.32 8.52 5.32
N GLY A 53 -8.12 8.12 4.88
CA GLY A 53 -7.90 7.58 3.54
C GLY A 53 -8.63 6.26 3.26
N ILE A 54 -8.96 5.50 4.30
CA ILE A 54 -9.75 4.25 4.22
C ILE A 54 -11.26 4.56 4.28
N ARG A 55 -11.67 5.58 5.03
CA ARG A 55 -13.09 6.01 5.13
C ARG A 55 -13.63 6.58 3.84
N CYS A 56 -12.81 7.40 3.17
CA CYS A 56 -13.13 8.02 1.91
C CYS A 56 -12.05 7.61 0.91
N PRO A 57 -12.28 6.57 0.09
CA PRO A 57 -11.41 6.32 -1.05
C PRO A 57 -11.56 7.52 -1.98
N VAL A 58 -10.67 8.51 -1.83
CA VAL A 58 -10.60 9.67 -2.71
C VAL A 58 -10.24 9.11 -4.07
N GLN A 59 -11.19 9.15 -5.00
CA GLN A 59 -10.91 8.88 -6.41
C GLN A 59 -9.82 9.86 -6.83
N THR A 60 -8.63 9.33 -7.09
CA THR A 60 -7.43 10.08 -7.42
C THR A 60 -7.65 10.87 -8.71
N THR A 61 -8.15 12.10 -8.58
CA THR A 61 -7.99 13.14 -9.58
C THR A 61 -6.85 14.03 -9.11
N GLY A 62 -5.97 14.37 -10.05
CA GLY A 62 -4.58 14.70 -9.79
C GLY A 62 -4.32 15.92 -8.92
N GLY A 63 -3.11 15.93 -8.36
CA GLY A 63 -2.32 17.14 -8.19
C GLY A 63 -2.82 18.17 -7.17
N THR A 64 -2.78 17.83 -5.89
CA THR A 64 -2.57 18.83 -4.82
C THR A 64 -1.88 18.16 -3.64
N LEU A 65 -0.69 18.68 -3.30
CA LEU A 65 0.03 18.34 -2.09
C LEU A 65 -0.73 18.96 -0.92
N ASP A 66 -1.69 18.23 -0.38
CA ASP A 66 -2.51 18.67 0.75
C ASP A 66 -1.78 18.30 2.07
N PRO A 67 -1.26 19.27 2.85
CA PRO A 67 -0.45 18.99 4.04
C PRO A 67 -1.25 18.45 5.24
N LYS A 68 -2.57 18.28 5.11
CA LYS A 68 -3.46 17.88 6.21
C LYS A 68 -3.88 16.41 6.23
N GLY A 69 -3.59 15.64 5.18
CA GLY A 69 -4.05 14.24 5.10
C GLY A 69 -3.06 13.25 4.51
N ARG A 70 -1.95 13.71 3.92
CA ARG A 70 -0.88 12.83 3.40
C ARG A 70 0.37 13.03 4.23
N SER A 71 0.79 11.98 4.92
CA SER A 71 2.12 11.99 5.55
C SER A 71 3.18 12.09 4.45
N LEU A 72 4.26 12.83 4.71
CA LEU A 72 5.43 12.89 3.81
C LEU A 72 5.90 11.48 3.41
N HIS A 73 5.76 10.51 4.32
CA HIS A 73 6.08 9.12 4.07
C HIS A 73 5.24 8.51 2.92
N GLN A 74 3.93 8.79 2.87
CA GLN A 74 3.04 8.29 1.82
C GLN A 74 3.37 8.91 0.46
N ALA A 75 3.63 10.22 0.40
CA ALA A 75 3.99 10.89 -0.85
C ALA A 75 5.32 10.36 -1.42
N VAL A 76 6.29 10.11 -0.55
CA VAL A 76 7.56 9.49 -0.94
C VAL A 76 7.34 8.04 -1.40
N ASP A 77 6.51 7.26 -0.70
CA ASP A 77 6.23 5.88 -1.07
C ASP A 77 5.55 5.78 -2.44
N GLU A 78 4.56 6.64 -2.76
CA GLU A 78 3.91 6.71 -4.08
C GLU A 78 4.90 7.08 -5.19
N LEU A 79 5.76 8.06 -4.93
CA LEU A 79 6.80 8.47 -5.87
C LEU A 79 7.78 7.31 -6.13
N GLU A 80 8.24 6.64 -5.07
CA GLU A 80 9.12 5.49 -5.17
C GLU A 80 8.48 4.36 -5.99
N GLN A 81 7.21 4.05 -5.72
CA GLN A 81 6.47 3.01 -6.45
C GLN A 81 6.42 3.30 -7.94
N ARG A 82 6.03 4.53 -8.30
CA ARG A 82 5.94 4.96 -9.69
C ARG A 82 7.29 4.89 -10.40
N MET A 83 8.34 5.43 -9.77
CA MET A 83 9.70 5.38 -10.34
C MET A 83 10.21 3.95 -10.53
N ILE A 84 9.95 3.05 -9.57
CA ILE A 84 10.34 1.65 -9.68
C ILE A 84 9.62 0.96 -10.84
N LYS A 85 8.29 1.14 -10.97
CA LYS A 85 7.50 0.54 -12.06
C LYS A 85 7.95 1.04 -13.44
N GLU A 86 8.06 2.35 -13.61
CA GLU A 86 8.49 2.97 -14.88
C GLU A 86 9.90 2.50 -15.27
N THR A 87 10.82 2.42 -14.30
CA THR A 87 12.19 1.98 -14.58
C THR A 87 12.26 0.47 -14.87
N LEU A 88 11.46 -0.35 -14.18
CA LEU A 88 11.34 -1.77 -14.47
C LEU A 88 10.86 -1.99 -15.92
N LEU A 89 9.83 -1.26 -16.36
CA LEU A 89 9.34 -1.31 -17.73
C LEU A 89 10.43 -0.92 -18.74
N ALA A 90 11.09 0.23 -18.51
CA ALA A 90 12.17 0.72 -19.37
C ALA A 90 13.37 -0.24 -19.47
N CYS A 91 13.64 -1.01 -18.41
CA CYS A 91 14.71 -1.99 -18.35
C CYS A 91 14.24 -3.42 -18.66
N ARG A 92 13.05 -3.62 -19.24
CA ARG A 92 12.47 -4.94 -19.57
C ARG A 92 12.50 -5.91 -18.36
N PHE A 93 12.16 -5.41 -17.19
CA PHE A 93 12.14 -6.14 -15.92
C PHE A 93 13.51 -6.65 -15.45
N ASN A 94 14.61 -6.17 -16.02
CA ASN A 94 15.94 -6.47 -15.53
C ASN A 94 16.21 -5.73 -14.21
N GLN A 95 16.06 -6.44 -13.10
CA GLN A 95 16.23 -5.88 -11.75
C GLN A 95 17.63 -5.31 -11.49
N VAL A 96 18.68 -5.87 -12.12
CA VAL A 96 20.05 -5.38 -11.93
C VAL A 96 20.24 -4.03 -12.62
N GLN A 97 19.75 -3.89 -13.86
CA GLN A 97 19.80 -2.61 -14.58
C GLN A 97 18.87 -1.57 -13.96
N THR A 98 17.69 -1.98 -13.54
CA THR A 98 16.72 -1.11 -12.84
C THR A 98 17.35 -0.54 -11.56
N ALA A 99 18.00 -1.38 -10.76
CA ALA A 99 18.66 -0.93 -9.53
C ALA A 99 19.76 0.09 -9.83
N LYS A 100 20.61 -0.18 -10.83
CA LYS A 100 21.66 0.76 -11.27
C LYS A 100 21.08 2.09 -11.72
N ARG A 101 19.99 2.08 -12.50
CA ARG A 101 19.35 3.28 -13.04
C ARG A 101 18.66 4.13 -11.97
N LEU A 102 18.15 3.49 -10.91
CA LEU A 102 17.60 4.16 -9.74
C LEU A 102 18.67 4.54 -8.69
N GLY A 103 19.95 4.25 -8.92
CA GLY A 103 21.02 4.49 -7.94
C GLY A 103 20.92 3.63 -6.68
N LEU A 104 20.24 2.49 -6.76
CA LEU A 104 20.01 1.56 -5.66
C LEU A 104 20.91 0.32 -5.77
N SER A 105 21.20 -0.32 -4.64
CA SER A 105 21.73 -1.67 -4.65
C SER A 105 20.65 -2.66 -5.08
N ARG A 106 21.03 -3.79 -5.71
CA ARG A 106 20.08 -4.86 -6.08
C ARG A 106 19.22 -5.29 -4.89
N GLN A 107 19.85 -5.49 -3.73
CA GLN A 107 19.15 -5.87 -2.49
C GLN A 107 18.21 -4.75 -2.00
N GLY A 108 18.61 -3.49 -2.16
CA GLY A 108 17.76 -2.33 -1.85
C GLY A 108 16.52 -2.26 -2.74
N LEU A 109 16.68 -2.50 -4.04
CA LEU A 109 15.56 -2.58 -4.98
C LEU A 109 14.61 -3.74 -4.61
N ILE A 110 15.13 -4.94 -4.36
CA ILE A 110 14.30 -6.10 -3.95
C ILE A 110 13.53 -5.81 -2.66
N LYS A 111 14.16 -5.17 -1.67
CA LYS A 111 13.49 -4.75 -0.44
C LYS A 111 12.37 -3.74 -0.71
N LYS A 112 12.59 -2.77 -1.59
CA LYS A 112 11.58 -1.78 -1.99
C LYS A 112 10.44 -2.41 -2.78
N ILE A 113 10.73 -3.29 -3.73
CA ILE A 113 9.74 -4.09 -4.47
C ILE A 113 8.86 -4.89 -3.50
N LYS A 114 9.46 -5.56 -2.52
CA LYS A 114 8.72 -6.33 -1.49
C LYS A 114 7.92 -5.44 -0.54
N ARG A 115 8.47 -4.28 -0.15
CA ARG A 115 7.78 -3.30 0.70
C ARG A 115 6.55 -2.72 0.01
N HIS A 116 6.68 -2.43 -1.28
CA HIS A 116 5.66 -1.83 -2.12
C HIS A 116 4.77 -2.84 -2.85
N ASN A 117 4.94 -4.14 -2.58
CA ASN A 117 4.24 -5.25 -3.23
C ASN A 117 4.21 -5.20 -4.77
N ILE A 118 5.30 -4.77 -5.39
CA ILE A 118 5.37 -4.69 -6.84
C ILE A 118 5.54 -6.13 -7.37
N GLN A 119 4.49 -6.68 -7.97
CA GLN A 119 4.50 -8.01 -8.60
C GLN A 119 5.21 -7.91 -9.95
N VAL A 120 6.53 -8.04 -9.94
CA VAL A 120 7.37 -7.90 -11.15
C VAL A 120 7.00 -8.93 -12.22
N ASP A 121 6.62 -10.15 -11.81
CA ASP A 121 6.23 -11.21 -12.74
C ASP A 121 4.90 -10.88 -13.41
N HIS A 122 3.89 -10.42 -12.66
CA HIS A 122 2.60 -9.99 -13.21
C HIS A 122 2.74 -8.82 -14.19
N LEU A 123 3.56 -7.82 -13.84
CA LEU A 123 3.84 -6.70 -14.74
C LEU A 123 4.54 -7.14 -16.03
N ARG A 124 5.35 -8.20 -15.97
CA ARG A 124 5.99 -8.77 -17.15
C ARG A 124 4.94 -9.44 -18.03
N ASP A 125 4.08 -10.24 -17.44
CA ASP A 125 3.06 -10.99 -18.17
C ASP A 125 2.04 -10.02 -18.80
N GLU A 126 1.61 -8.96 -18.11
CA GLU A 126 0.76 -7.89 -18.68
C GLU A 126 1.35 -7.20 -19.93
N VAL A 127 2.68 -7.11 -20.04
CA VAL A 127 3.37 -6.41 -21.13
C VAL A 127 3.71 -7.35 -22.29
N TYR A 128 3.88 -8.65 -22.04
CA TYR A 128 4.29 -9.65 -23.05
C TYR A 128 3.19 -10.66 -23.43
N GLU A 129 2.07 -10.74 -22.72
CA GLU A 129 0.88 -11.53 -23.10
C GLU A 129 -0.19 -10.72 -23.86
N SER A 130 0.07 -9.45 -24.15
CA SER A 130 -0.78 -8.71 -25.08
C SER A 130 -0.51 -9.20 -26.52
N PRO A 131 -1.52 -9.70 -27.25
CA PRO A 131 -1.35 -10.31 -28.58
C PRO A 131 -0.91 -9.32 -29.65
#